data_AF-A0A8K1FW82-F1
#
_entry.id   AF-A0A8K1FW82-F1
#
_cell.length_a   1.000
_cell.length_b   1.000
_cell.length_c   1.000
_cell.angle_alpha   90.00
_cell.angle_beta   90.00
_cell.angle_gamma   90.00
#
_symmetry.space_group_name_H-M   'P 1'
#
loop_
_entity.id
_entity.type
_entity.pdbx_description
1 polymer ?
#
loop_
_entity_poly.entity_id
_entity_poly.type
_entity_poly.pdbx_seq_one_letter_code
_entity_poly.pdbx_strand_id
1 'polypeptide(L)'
;MSEDVTPIYALGNFVMDKSGTVTQYTFFYYYDKNTYYASLSKEILKEELNEIRRNMQRFLDEEQILINGVRSLAKVINIDLFLLDIEHPVLEFIIVFRGRLRKGVNVYENSYEEEVAEYPYQAIWKLPGKVIHVNMNGKISIFKNFLKIKVDKGTKVGGVEIIKFLLR
;
A
#
# COMPACT_ATOMS: atom_id res chain seq x y z
N MET A 1 -17.74 6.13 5.09
CA MET A 1 -17.68 6.67 3.71
C MET A 1 -19.06 6.71 3.08
N SER A 2 -19.42 7.88 2.53
CA SER A 2 -20.67 8.07 1.78
C SER A 2 -20.68 7.24 0.49
N GLU A 3 -21.86 6.79 0.06
CA GLU A 3 -22.06 6.00 -1.18
C GLU A 3 -21.61 6.76 -2.45
N ASP A 4 -21.51 8.09 -2.38
CA ASP A 4 -21.14 8.94 -3.52
C ASP A 4 -19.63 9.19 -3.66
N VAL A 5 -18.80 8.61 -2.78
CA VAL A 5 -17.33 8.72 -2.87
C VAL A 5 -16.77 7.49 -3.56
N THR A 6 -16.27 7.67 -4.77
CA THR A 6 -15.80 6.55 -5.61
C THR A 6 -14.26 6.55 -5.71
N PRO A 7 -13.58 5.43 -5.41
CA PRO A 7 -12.13 5.33 -5.63
C PRO A 7 -11.83 5.28 -7.13
N ILE A 8 -10.84 6.07 -7.56
CA ILE A 8 -10.47 6.19 -8.98
C ILE A 8 -9.04 5.72 -9.25
N TYR A 9 -8.16 5.75 -8.25
CA TYR A 9 -6.77 5.34 -8.38
C TYR A 9 -6.12 5.11 -7.01
N ALA A 10 -5.09 4.27 -6.95
CA ALA A 10 -4.23 4.20 -5.76
C ALA A 10 -2.73 4.14 -6.10
N LEU A 11 -1.91 4.60 -5.14
CA LEU A 11 -0.45 4.57 -5.21
C LEU A 11 0.14 4.12 -3.88
N GLY A 12 0.86 3.00 -3.88
CA GLY A 12 1.68 2.57 -2.75
C GLY A 12 3.16 2.80 -3.02
N ASN A 13 3.84 3.56 -2.16
CA ASN A 13 5.29 3.73 -2.17
C ASN A 13 5.90 3.06 -0.96
N PHE A 14 6.71 2.03 -1.17
CA PHE A 14 7.34 1.22 -0.14
C PHE A 14 8.83 1.48 -0.13
N VAL A 15 9.36 1.93 1.00
CA VAL A 15 10.79 2.19 1.19
C VAL A 15 11.31 1.28 2.28
N MET A 16 12.07 0.26 1.88
CA MET A 16 12.75 -0.65 2.81
C MET A 16 14.19 -0.19 3.03
N ASP A 17 14.55 0.07 4.28
CA ASP A 17 15.92 0.41 4.66
C ASP A 17 16.79 -0.84 4.94
N LYS A 18 18.09 -0.64 5.22
CA LYS A 18 19.03 -1.74 5.52
C LYS A 18 18.76 -2.42 6.87
N SER A 19 17.98 -1.80 7.75
CA SER A 19 17.55 -2.40 9.03
C SER A 19 16.38 -3.38 8.87
N GLY A 20 15.80 -3.43 7.65
CA GLY A 20 14.62 -4.21 7.32
C GLY A 20 13.31 -3.53 7.67
N THR A 21 13.35 -2.25 8.04
CA THR A 21 12.15 -1.44 8.29
C THR A 21 11.61 -0.96 6.96
N VAL A 22 10.31 -1.13 6.74
CA VAL A 22 9.58 -0.63 5.57
C VAL A 22 8.68 0.51 6.03
N THR A 23 8.84 1.66 5.38
CA THR A 23 7.86 2.75 5.44
C THR A 23 7.07 2.74 4.15
N GLN A 24 5.76 2.56 4.27
CA GLN A 24 4.81 2.57 3.17
C GLN A 24 3.99 3.86 3.22
N TYR A 25 3.95 4.58 2.11
CA TYR A 25 3.06 5.70 1.88
C TYR A 25 2.00 5.25 0.87
N THR A 26 0.77 5.08 1.32
CA THR A 26 -0.34 4.65 0.47
C THR A 26 -1.30 5.80 0.26
N PHE A 27 -1.61 6.09 -0.99
CA PHE A 27 -2.52 7.14 -1.40
C PHE A 27 -3.71 6.51 -2.12
N PHE A 28 -4.92 6.82 -1.67
CA PHE A 28 -6.15 6.50 -2.37
C PHE A 28 -6.79 7.78 -2.88
N TYR A 29 -7.01 7.85 -4.17
CA TYR A 29 -7.60 9.00 -4.86
C TYR A 29 -9.07 8.69 -5.10
N TYR A 30 -9.92 9.66 -4.78
CA TYR A 30 -11.36 9.53 -4.91
C TYR A 30 -11.93 10.62 -5.80
N TYR A 31 -13.10 10.33 -6.34
CA TYR A 31 -14.02 11.31 -6.87
C TYR A 31 -15.21 11.41 -5.91
N ASP A 32 -15.42 12.61 -5.37
CA ASP A 32 -16.45 12.94 -4.36
C ASP A 32 -17.40 13.98 -4.97
N LYS A 33 -18.36 13.49 -5.76
CA LYS A 33 -19.30 14.31 -6.54
C LYS A 33 -20.11 15.27 -5.68
N ASN A 34 -20.41 14.86 -4.44
CA ASN A 34 -21.23 15.64 -3.51
C ASN A 34 -20.39 16.43 -2.50
N THR A 35 -19.06 16.45 -2.68
CA THR A 35 -18.11 17.17 -1.82
C THR A 35 -18.25 16.80 -0.34
N TYR A 36 -18.61 15.55 -0.05
CA TYR A 36 -18.83 15.02 1.29
C TYR A 36 -17.70 15.44 2.23
N TYR A 37 -16.44 15.15 1.88
CA TYR A 37 -15.31 15.45 2.74
C TYR A 37 -15.07 16.95 2.93
N ALA A 38 -15.28 17.75 1.89
CA ALA A 38 -15.14 19.21 1.98
C ALA A 38 -16.24 19.85 2.86
N SER A 39 -17.38 19.18 3.02
CA SER A 39 -18.50 19.65 3.84
C SER A 39 -18.35 19.36 5.34
N LEU A 40 -17.44 18.46 5.74
CA LEU A 40 -17.31 18.01 7.13
C LEU A 40 -16.67 19.08 8.02
N SER A 41 -17.13 19.17 9.26
CA SER A 41 -16.38 19.88 10.30
C SER A 41 -15.09 19.13 10.64
N LYS A 42 -14.14 19.82 11.28
CA LYS A 42 -12.86 19.22 11.68
C LYS A 42 -13.04 18.05 12.65
N GLU A 43 -14.01 18.14 13.54
CA GLU A 43 -14.32 17.12 14.55
C GLU A 43 -14.87 15.85 13.89
N ILE A 44 -15.86 16.01 13.00
CA ILE A 44 -16.47 14.88 12.28
C ILE A 44 -15.46 14.23 11.34
N LEU A 45 -14.67 15.03 10.61
CA LEU A 45 -13.61 14.51 9.74
C LEU A 45 -12.61 13.67 10.54
N LYS A 46 -12.23 14.12 11.73
CA LYS A 46 -11.32 13.36 12.60
C LYS A 46 -11.91 12.02 13.04
N GLU A 47 -13.21 11.96 13.33
CA GLU A 47 -13.90 10.70 13.67
C GLU A 47 -13.94 9.74 12.48
N GLU A 48 -14.31 10.23 11.30
CA GLU A 48 -14.30 9.47 10.04
C GLU A 48 -12.90 8.91 9.74
N LEU A 49 -11.84 9.74 9.84
CA LEU A 49 -10.47 9.29 9.62
C LEU A 49 -10.03 8.23 10.64
N ASN A 50 -10.47 8.33 11.89
CA ASN A 50 -10.19 7.32 12.90
C ASN A 50 -10.87 5.98 12.59
N GLU A 51 -12.09 6.00 12.03
CA GLU A 51 -12.77 4.79 11.55
C GLU A 51 -12.04 4.16 10.37
N ILE A 52 -11.72 4.97 9.36
CA ILE A 52 -10.98 4.54 8.18
C ILE A 52 -9.61 3.94 8.59
N ARG A 53 -8.90 4.57 9.54
CA ARG A 53 -7.64 4.05 10.10
C ARG A 53 -7.81 2.67 10.73
N ARG A 54 -8.89 2.45 11.48
CA ARG A 54 -9.19 1.15 12.11
C ARG A 54 -9.50 0.10 11.06
N ASN A 55 -10.25 0.44 10.02
CA ASN A 55 -10.56 -0.48 8.93
C ASN A 55 -9.29 -0.87 8.16
N MET A 56 -8.44 0.09 7.80
CA MET A 56 -7.13 -0.20 7.20
C MET A 56 -6.27 -1.12 8.08
N GLN A 57 -6.24 -0.88 9.40
CA GLN A 57 -5.49 -1.75 10.30
C GLN A 57 -6.05 -3.18 10.32
N ARG A 58 -7.37 -3.38 10.22
CA ARG A 58 -7.97 -4.72 10.16
C ARG A 58 -7.56 -5.46 8.89
N PHE A 59 -7.61 -4.80 7.73
CA PHE A 59 -7.13 -5.38 6.48
C PHE A 59 -5.66 -5.80 6.59
N LEU A 60 -4.80 -4.93 7.12
CA LEU A 60 -3.37 -5.25 7.35
C LEU A 60 -3.14 -6.38 8.36
N ASP A 61 -4.04 -6.56 9.35
CA ASP A 61 -3.93 -7.63 10.33
C ASP A 61 -4.36 -9.00 9.75
N GLU A 62 -5.18 -9.00 8.69
CA GLU A 62 -5.58 -10.18 7.91
C GLU A 62 -4.49 -10.64 6.92
N GLU A 63 -3.66 -9.71 6.44
CA GLU A 63 -2.52 -10.02 5.57
C GLU A 63 -1.45 -10.86 6.29
N GLN A 64 -0.80 -11.75 5.54
CA GLN A 64 0.38 -12.46 5.99
C GLN A 64 1.65 -11.93 5.32
N ILE A 65 2.27 -10.95 5.96
CA ILE A 65 3.57 -10.42 5.53
C ILE A 65 4.70 -11.26 6.14
N LEU A 66 5.55 -11.82 5.29
CA LEU A 66 6.77 -12.54 5.68
C LEU A 66 8.02 -11.86 5.09
N ILE A 67 9.05 -11.72 5.91
CA ILE A 67 10.39 -11.33 5.46
C ILE A 67 11.35 -12.45 5.85
N ASN A 68 11.92 -13.12 4.85
CA ASN A 68 12.74 -14.32 5.01
C ASN A 68 12.02 -15.43 5.80
N GLY A 69 10.72 -15.64 5.55
CA GLY A 69 9.88 -16.62 6.24
C GLY A 69 9.48 -16.24 7.68
N VAL A 70 9.90 -15.07 8.17
CA VAL A 70 9.52 -14.57 9.50
C VAL A 70 8.38 -13.58 9.36
N ARG A 71 7.31 -13.78 10.14
CA ARG A 71 6.15 -12.88 10.13
C ARG A 71 6.51 -11.47 10.58
N SER A 72 6.04 -10.50 9.81
CA SER A 72 6.10 -9.06 10.09
C SER A 72 4.69 -8.54 10.31
N LEU A 73 4.52 -7.66 11.29
CA LEU A 73 3.23 -7.02 11.56
C LEU A 73 3.24 -5.59 11.03
N ALA A 74 2.29 -5.26 10.16
CA ALA A 74 2.08 -3.92 9.68
C ALA A 74 1.23 -3.10 10.66
N LYS A 75 1.61 -1.83 10.81
CA LYS A 75 0.90 -0.87 11.66
C LYS A 75 0.68 0.42 10.92
N VAL A 76 -0.56 0.89 10.92
CA VAL A 76 -0.89 2.24 10.49
C VAL A 76 -0.35 3.20 11.54
N ILE A 77 0.60 4.04 11.15
CA ILE A 77 1.22 5.06 12.00
C ILE A 77 0.44 6.37 11.90
N ASN A 78 0.05 6.75 10.70
CA ASN A 78 -0.72 7.97 10.47
C ASN A 78 -1.77 7.76 9.37
N ILE A 79 -2.81 8.57 9.43
CA ILE A 79 -3.76 8.79 8.34
C ILE A 79 -3.93 10.30 8.16
N ASP A 80 -4.04 10.74 6.93
CA ASP A 80 -4.39 12.12 6.62
C ASP A 80 -5.34 12.18 5.41
N LEU A 81 -6.00 13.32 5.25
CA LEU A 81 -6.83 13.63 4.09
C LEU A 81 -6.49 15.02 3.60
N PHE A 82 -6.19 15.12 2.31
CA PHE A 82 -6.06 16.40 1.63
C PHE A 82 -6.89 16.41 0.34
N LEU A 83 -7.19 17.62 -0.12
CA LEU A 83 -7.99 17.85 -1.32
C LEU A 83 -7.06 18.35 -2.43
N LEU A 84 -7.06 17.69 -3.59
CA LEU A 84 -6.46 18.26 -4.80
C LEU A 84 -7.34 19.41 -5.31
N ASP A 85 -8.65 19.18 -5.27
CA ASP A 85 -9.73 20.16 -5.33
C ASP A 85 -10.92 19.62 -4.52
N ILE A 86 -12.03 20.36 -4.50
CA ILE A 86 -13.20 20.03 -3.67
C ILE A 86 -13.88 18.69 -4.02
N GLU A 87 -13.72 18.19 -5.25
CA GLU A 87 -14.30 16.92 -5.71
C GLU A 87 -13.27 15.77 -5.73
N HIS A 88 -11.98 16.06 -5.47
CA HIS A 88 -10.90 15.07 -5.55
C HIS A 88 -10.13 14.94 -4.22
N PRO A 89 -10.72 14.30 -3.20
CA PRO A 89 -10.04 13.95 -1.98
C PRO A 89 -8.98 12.85 -2.19
N VAL A 90 -7.92 12.92 -1.40
CA VAL A 90 -6.86 11.92 -1.33
C VAL A 90 -6.63 11.51 0.12
N LEU A 91 -6.85 10.24 0.41
CA LEU A 91 -6.47 9.64 1.68
C LEU A 91 -5.02 9.19 1.63
N GLU A 92 -4.21 9.65 2.59
CA GLU A 92 -2.85 9.18 2.81
C GLU A 92 -2.81 8.27 4.03
N PHE A 93 -2.16 7.12 3.90
CA PHE A 93 -1.75 6.28 5.01
C PHE A 93 -0.24 6.18 5.08
N ILE A 94 0.30 6.31 6.30
CA ILE A 94 1.68 5.96 6.60
C ILE A 94 1.64 4.64 7.37
N ILE A 95 2.18 3.58 6.79
CA ILE A 95 2.21 2.23 7.34
C ILE A 95 3.66 1.82 7.56
N VAL A 96 3.93 1.14 8.67
CA VAL A 96 5.27 0.61 8.98
C VAL A 96 5.18 -0.86 9.34
N PHE A 97 6.11 -1.63 8.80
CA PHE A 97 6.41 -2.99 9.25
C PHE A 97 7.91 -3.23 9.20
N ARG A 98 8.36 -4.30 9.87
CA ARG A 98 9.79 -4.61 9.95
C ARG A 98 10.04 -6.10 9.87
N GLY A 99 11.08 -6.46 9.13
CA GLY A 99 11.62 -7.82 9.06
C GLY A 99 13.12 -7.87 9.36
N ARG A 100 13.66 -9.08 9.48
CA ARG A 100 15.10 -9.30 9.63
C ARG A 100 15.71 -9.60 8.27
N LEU A 101 16.63 -8.74 7.84
CA LEU A 101 17.41 -8.96 6.63
C LEU A 101 18.67 -9.77 6.93
N ARG A 102 19.17 -10.44 5.89
CA ARG A 102 20.44 -11.18 5.91
C ARG A 102 21.30 -10.76 4.72
N LYS A 103 22.61 -10.98 4.82
CA LYS A 103 23.50 -10.87 3.67
C LYS A 103 23.10 -11.91 2.61
N GLY A 104 23.16 -11.53 1.34
CA GLY A 104 22.74 -12.39 0.23
C GLY A 104 21.27 -12.21 -0.14
N VAL A 105 20.60 -13.31 -0.48
CA VAL A 105 19.23 -13.28 -0.98
C VAL A 105 18.23 -13.12 0.16
N ASN A 106 17.40 -12.10 0.05
CA ASN A 106 16.26 -11.83 0.91
C ASN A 106 14.96 -12.01 0.13
N VAL A 107 13.91 -12.42 0.83
CA VAL A 107 12.58 -12.65 0.27
C VAL A 107 11.57 -11.84 1.09
N TYR A 108 10.78 -11.03 0.42
CA TYR A 108 9.52 -10.49 0.94
C TYR A 108 8.38 -11.29 0.31
N GLU A 109 7.42 -11.69 1.12
CA GLU A 109 6.21 -12.39 0.70
C GLU A 109 5.02 -11.70 1.36
N ASN A 110 3.95 -11.50 0.61
CA ASN A 110 2.67 -11.08 1.15
C ASN A 110 1.58 -12.02 0.66
N SER A 111 0.75 -12.49 1.57
CA SER A 111 -0.44 -13.28 1.23
C SER A 111 -1.70 -12.57 1.68
N TYR A 112 -2.63 -12.37 0.75
CA TYR A 112 -3.92 -11.74 0.99
C TYR A 112 -4.99 -12.31 0.05
N GLU A 113 -6.26 -12.00 0.35
CA GLU A 113 -7.40 -12.52 -0.41
C GLU A 113 -7.29 -12.15 -1.90
N GLU A 114 -7.66 -13.11 -2.76
CA GLU A 114 -7.71 -12.84 -4.20
C GLU A 114 -8.90 -11.94 -4.52
N GLU A 115 -8.65 -10.87 -5.26
CA GLU A 115 -9.70 -9.93 -5.69
C GLU A 115 -9.49 -9.47 -7.12
N VAL A 116 -10.49 -8.77 -7.65
CA VAL A 116 -10.41 -8.09 -8.96
C VAL A 116 -10.27 -6.61 -8.70
N ALA A 117 -9.16 -6.00 -9.14
CA ALA A 117 -8.90 -4.59 -8.92
C ALA A 117 -10.03 -3.71 -9.48
N GLU A 118 -10.75 -3.01 -8.59
CA GLU A 118 -11.90 -2.17 -8.95
C GLU A 118 -11.51 -0.88 -9.68
N TYR A 119 -10.27 -0.45 -9.48
CA TYR A 119 -9.65 0.73 -10.06
C TYR A 119 -8.15 0.47 -10.33
N PRO A 120 -7.52 1.22 -11.25
CA PRO A 120 -6.10 1.07 -11.51
C PRO A 120 -5.25 1.52 -10.30
N TYR A 121 -4.11 0.88 -10.09
CA TYR A 121 -3.18 1.31 -9.05
C TYR A 121 -1.71 1.04 -9.42
N GLN A 122 -0.81 1.65 -8.65
CA GLN A 122 0.62 1.40 -8.77
C GLN A 122 1.24 1.10 -7.41
N ALA A 123 2.18 0.15 -7.40
CA ALA A 123 3.06 -0.09 -6.25
C ALA A 123 4.50 0.15 -6.68
N ILE A 124 5.22 0.99 -5.93
CA ILE A 124 6.62 1.33 -6.16
C ILE A 124 7.40 0.92 -4.92
N TRP A 125 8.41 0.10 -5.11
CA TRP A 125 9.31 -0.36 -4.06
C TRP A 125 10.71 0.18 -4.27
N LYS A 126 11.32 0.67 -3.20
CA LYS A 126 12.76 0.88 -3.08
C LYS A 126 13.30 -0.09 -2.04
N LEU A 127 14.10 -1.05 -2.48
CA LEU A 127 14.71 -2.06 -1.62
C LEU A 127 16.16 -1.69 -1.27
N PRO A 128 16.73 -2.25 -0.19
CA PRO A 128 18.12 -2.01 0.17
C PRO A 128 19.12 -2.79 -0.69
N GLY A 129 18.63 -3.69 -1.55
CA GLY A 129 19.43 -4.54 -2.45
C GLY A 129 18.85 -4.62 -3.86
N LYS A 130 19.60 -5.20 -4.79
CA LYS A 130 19.19 -5.34 -6.20
C LYS A 130 18.01 -6.33 -6.29
N VAL A 131 16.90 -5.93 -6.92
CA VAL A 131 15.78 -6.83 -7.21
C VAL A 131 16.26 -7.91 -8.18
N ILE A 132 16.00 -9.18 -7.87
CA ILE A 132 16.41 -10.32 -8.71
C ILE A 132 15.24 -11.16 -9.20
N HIS A 133 14.09 -11.12 -8.53
CA HIS A 133 12.88 -11.83 -8.95
C HIS A 133 11.65 -11.18 -8.32
N VAL A 134 10.53 -11.19 -9.06
CA VAL A 134 9.23 -10.70 -8.63
C VAL A 134 8.17 -11.65 -9.16
N ASN A 135 7.23 -12.06 -8.30
CA ASN A 135 6.04 -12.82 -8.66
C ASN A 135 4.82 -12.06 -8.12
N MET A 136 4.21 -11.24 -8.96
CA MET A 136 3.05 -10.39 -8.65
C MET A 136 2.28 -10.16 -9.95
N ASN A 137 0.96 -9.92 -9.86
CA ASN A 137 0.16 -9.63 -11.05
C ASN A 137 0.33 -8.16 -11.48
N GLY A 138 0.25 -7.92 -12.79
CA GLY A 138 0.37 -6.58 -13.39
C GLY A 138 1.64 -6.37 -14.22
N LYS A 139 1.81 -5.14 -14.71
CA LYS A 139 2.96 -4.73 -15.54
C LYS A 139 4.14 -4.39 -14.63
N ILE A 140 5.15 -5.25 -14.64
CA ILE A 140 6.35 -5.14 -13.81
C ILE A 140 7.46 -4.37 -14.54
N SER A 141 8.16 -3.50 -13.82
CA SER A 141 9.35 -2.80 -14.30
C SER A 141 10.40 -2.76 -13.19
N ILE A 142 11.60 -3.27 -13.46
CA ILE A 142 12.69 -3.37 -12.48
C ILE A 142 13.85 -2.49 -12.92
N PHE A 143 14.34 -1.63 -12.01
CA PHE A 143 15.53 -0.81 -12.22
C PHE A 143 16.44 -0.86 -10.99
N LYS A 144 17.49 -1.69 -11.06
CA LYS A 144 18.42 -1.96 -9.94
C LYS A 144 17.68 -2.43 -8.68
N ASN A 145 17.52 -1.56 -7.69
CA ASN A 145 16.84 -1.81 -6.42
C ASN A 145 15.43 -1.19 -6.35
N PHE A 146 14.96 -0.64 -7.46
CA PHE A 146 13.60 -0.15 -7.63
C PHE A 146 12.75 -1.17 -8.38
N LEU A 147 11.53 -1.34 -7.92
CA LEU A 147 10.49 -2.13 -8.57
C LEU A 147 9.25 -1.25 -8.71
N LYS A 148 8.66 -1.24 -9.90
CA LYS A 148 7.37 -0.62 -10.15
C LYS A 148 6.42 -1.66 -10.73
N ILE A 149 5.22 -1.72 -10.16
CA ILE A 149 4.12 -2.57 -10.62
C ILE A 149 2.98 -1.64 -10.98
N LYS A 150 2.40 -1.80 -12.17
CA LYS A 150 1.16 -1.14 -12.57
C LYS A 150 0.08 -2.19 -12.75
N VAL A 151 -1.05 -2.00 -12.08
CA VAL A 151 -2.22 -2.86 -12.17
C VAL A 151 -3.34 -2.07 -12.82
N ASP A 152 -3.90 -2.62 -13.90
CA ASP A 152 -5.04 -2.03 -14.59
C ASP A 152 -6.33 -2.54 -13.92
N LYS A 153 -7.41 -1.73 -13.96
CA LYS A 153 -8.74 -2.15 -13.49
C LYS A 153 -9.16 -3.47 -14.15
N GLY A 154 -9.74 -4.38 -13.37
CA GLY A 154 -10.17 -5.70 -13.82
C GLY A 154 -9.08 -6.78 -13.75
N THR A 155 -7.86 -6.43 -13.34
CA THR A 155 -6.78 -7.41 -13.11
C THR A 155 -7.06 -8.19 -11.83
N LYS A 156 -6.93 -9.53 -11.88
CA LYS A 156 -6.94 -10.36 -10.67
C LYS A 156 -5.64 -10.17 -9.89
N VAL A 157 -5.74 -9.89 -8.60
CA VAL A 157 -4.63 -9.63 -7.68
C VAL A 157 -4.84 -10.42 -6.39
N GLY A 158 -3.89 -10.40 -5.46
CA GLY A 158 -3.91 -11.25 -4.27
C GLY A 158 -3.32 -12.62 -4.49
N GLY A 159 -3.61 -13.53 -3.56
CA GLY A 159 -2.89 -14.80 -3.44
C GLY A 159 -1.53 -14.57 -2.78
N VAL A 160 -0.46 -15.15 -3.32
CA VAL A 160 0.90 -15.01 -2.78
C VAL A 160 1.76 -14.17 -3.71
N GLU A 161 2.20 -13.03 -3.21
CA GLU A 161 3.07 -12.09 -3.89
C GLU A 161 4.50 -12.16 -3.33
N ILE A 162 5.51 -12.19 -4.21
CA ILE A 162 6.91 -12.41 -3.80
C ILE A 162 7.83 -11.38 -4.45
N ILE A 163 8.75 -10.82 -3.65
CA ILE A 163 9.88 -10.01 -4.12
C ILE A 163 11.17 -10.60 -3.56
N LYS A 164 12.12 -10.98 -4.42
CA LYS A 164 13.47 -11.40 -4.02
C LYS A 164 14.48 -10.34 -4.39
N PHE A 165 15.39 -10.03 -3.47
CA PHE A 165 16.47 -9.06 -3.68
C PHE A 165 17.78 -9.49 -3.05
N LEU A 166 18.89 -9.08 -3.67
CA LEU A 166 20.26 -9.36 -3.23
C LEU A 166 20.83 -8.18 -2.43
N LEU A 167 21.04 -8.38 -1.13
CA LEU A 167 21.70 -7.45 -0.23
C LEU A 167 23.19 -7.83 -0.09
N ARG A 168 24.09 -6.88 -0.39
CA ARG A 168 25.54 -7.09 -0.31
C ARG A 168 26.12 -6.58 0.99
#